data_AF-A0A1V1NXV9-F1
#
_entry.id   AF-A0A1V1NXV9-F1
#
_cell.length_a   1.000
_cell.length_b   1.000
_cell.length_c   1.000
_cell.angle_alpha   90.00
_cell.angle_beta   90.00
_cell.angle_gamma   90.00
#
_symmetry.space_group_name_H-M   'P 1'
#
loop_
_entity.id
_entity.type
_entity.pdbx_description
1 polymer ?
#
loop_
_entity_poly.entity_id
_entity_poly.type
_entity_poly.pdbx_seq_one_letter_code
_entity_poly.pdbx_strand_id
1 'polypeptide(L)'
;MVQDCVTGLIWEVKTQDNKNDVYTWYDPFNEYSGTPGNGSDTLDFIDNLNKNRFGGFSDWRVPTSHELAGIMCIDEFSPGKATLNRKYFPNALADDYWTSTTVASHISRAWNVDFKNGIVEINFNKMKALPVRAVRGGYSYQIDRFILNGDDTVTDTKTGLMWQQYAISSKMNWQDAISHCETFQLADYDDWRFPNKEELRSIIDYNKYDPCINSAYFPGTMPDLYWSSTTSPKNFRTAYVIDFSNGTDETIDKQQNCYVRVVRGGFSKTIDAGSLAEITWDKSLFSNDVSIHISYQGGKDDTYKLLSHRVSNSGRFSWTANGPASVNCMVKIISIKNANIHTTYGLFTITANKIPVIELIGNNPDTIYIGTSYKDPGATAWDNVDRSDITHKIKVAGKVLPAIADAYQLMYTVSNKEGIPATPVYRTVNVVNGQGTLKGTIKQNNKPYVDLEKDIEILLLNSITYKVISLAIL
;
A
#
# COMPACT_ATOMS: atom_id res chain seq x y z
N MET A 1 -7.15 1.30 -25.97
CA MET A 1 -6.87 1.72 -24.58
C MET A 1 -5.75 0.85 -24.04
N VAL A 2 -4.98 1.35 -23.07
CA VAL A 2 -3.96 0.57 -22.35
C VAL A 2 -4.09 0.81 -20.85
N GLN A 3 -3.97 -0.24 -20.04
CA GLN A 3 -3.96 -0.14 -18.58
C GLN A 3 -2.52 -0.08 -18.08
N ASP A 4 -2.25 0.91 -17.24
CA ASP A 4 -1.04 0.98 -16.45
C ASP A 4 -1.22 0.12 -15.19
N CYS A 5 -0.45 -0.96 -15.08
CA CYS A 5 -0.52 -1.88 -13.96
C CYS A 5 0.11 -1.35 -12.67
N VAL A 6 0.86 -0.23 -12.73
CA VAL A 6 1.47 0.42 -11.55
C VAL A 6 0.47 1.36 -10.90
N THR A 7 -0.14 2.24 -11.69
CA THR A 7 -1.07 3.26 -11.18
C THR A 7 -2.53 2.83 -11.21
N GLY A 8 -2.86 1.78 -11.97
CA GLY A 8 -4.24 1.37 -12.24
C GLY A 8 -4.96 2.27 -13.26
N LEU A 9 -4.31 3.32 -13.76
CA LEU A 9 -4.88 4.24 -14.74
C LEU A 9 -5.07 3.56 -16.10
N ILE A 10 -6.09 4.00 -16.83
CA ILE A 10 -6.36 3.54 -18.19
C ILE A 10 -6.21 4.72 -19.15
N TRP A 11 -5.42 4.52 -20.19
CA TRP A 11 -5.03 5.53 -21.15
C TRP A 11 -5.69 5.32 -22.50
N GLU A 12 -6.10 6.43 -23.12
CA GLU A 12 -6.45 6.48 -24.53
C GLU A 12 -5.22 6.11 -25.37
N VAL A 13 -5.45 5.31 -26.43
CA VAL A 13 -4.42 5.00 -27.43
C VAL A 13 -4.86 5.65 -28.74
N LYS A 14 -3.99 6.51 -29.29
CA LYS A 14 -4.29 7.23 -30.54
C LYS A 14 -4.33 6.26 -31.72
N THR A 15 -5.24 6.48 -32.65
CA THR A 15 -5.33 5.79 -33.94
C THR A 15 -4.57 6.58 -35.00
N GLN A 16 -4.49 6.04 -36.22
CA GLN A 16 -3.91 6.79 -37.34
C GLN A 16 -4.74 8.04 -37.70
N ASP A 17 -6.05 8.00 -37.43
CA ASP A 17 -6.98 9.07 -37.82
C ASP A 17 -6.91 10.27 -36.87
N ASN A 18 -6.69 10.03 -35.57
CA ASN A 18 -6.76 11.07 -34.53
C ASN A 18 -5.41 11.46 -33.92
N LYS A 19 -4.30 10.91 -34.42
CA LYS A 19 -2.96 11.18 -33.86
C LYS A 19 -2.50 12.63 -34.01
N ASN A 20 -3.04 13.35 -35.01
CA ASN A 20 -2.65 14.73 -35.32
C ASN A 20 -3.63 15.76 -34.75
N ASP A 21 -4.65 15.32 -34.01
CA ASP A 21 -5.63 16.22 -33.43
C ASP A 21 -4.96 17.08 -32.34
N VAL A 22 -5.22 18.38 -32.40
CA VAL A 22 -4.69 19.37 -31.47
C VAL A 22 -5.81 20.24 -30.92
N TYR A 23 -5.66 20.65 -29.66
CA TYR A 23 -6.68 21.38 -28.93
C TYR A 23 -6.06 22.53 -28.15
N THR A 24 -6.77 23.66 -28.09
CA THR A 24 -6.45 24.73 -27.14
C THR A 24 -6.80 24.29 -25.71
N TRP A 25 -6.25 24.97 -24.71
CA TRP A 25 -6.44 24.58 -23.31
C TRP A 25 -7.64 25.31 -22.70
N TYR A 26 -8.60 24.54 -22.19
CA TYR A 26 -9.76 25.03 -21.46
C TYR A 26 -10.23 24.00 -20.40
N ASP A 27 -10.46 24.47 -19.18
CA ASP A 27 -11.03 23.69 -18.07
C ASP A 27 -11.95 24.58 -17.22
N PRO A 28 -13.28 24.44 -17.34
CA PRO A 28 -14.24 25.31 -16.65
C PRO A 28 -14.27 25.10 -15.13
N PHE A 29 -13.69 24.01 -14.63
CA PHE A 29 -13.63 23.71 -13.19
C PHE A 29 -12.35 24.24 -12.53
N ASN A 30 -11.42 24.76 -13.33
CA ASN A 30 -10.23 25.43 -12.84
C ASN A 30 -10.51 26.92 -12.64
N GLU A 31 -10.02 27.51 -11.54
CA GLU A 31 -10.09 28.96 -11.30
C GLU A 31 -9.49 29.78 -12.46
N TYR A 32 -8.53 29.19 -13.16
CA TYR A 32 -7.85 29.77 -14.31
C TYR A 32 -8.22 29.04 -15.59
N SER A 33 -9.50 29.06 -15.94
CA SER A 33 -10.11 28.14 -16.92
C SER A 33 -9.61 28.20 -18.37
N GLY A 34 -8.73 29.13 -18.75
CA GLY A 34 -8.38 29.34 -20.17
C GLY A 34 -9.54 29.98 -20.95
N THR A 35 -9.42 30.07 -22.27
CA THR A 35 -10.48 30.64 -23.14
C THR A 35 -11.19 29.51 -23.88
N PRO A 36 -12.53 29.41 -23.82
CA PRO A 36 -13.27 28.41 -24.58
C PRO A 36 -12.96 28.49 -26.07
N GLY A 37 -12.57 27.37 -26.66
CA GLY A 37 -12.26 27.21 -28.08
C GLY A 37 -13.50 26.93 -28.94
N ASN A 38 -14.66 26.66 -28.32
CA ASN A 38 -15.95 26.39 -28.97
C ASN A 38 -15.87 25.27 -30.02
N GLY A 39 -15.56 24.05 -29.59
CA GLY A 39 -15.41 22.85 -30.41
C GLY A 39 -13.96 22.47 -30.74
N SER A 40 -12.98 23.15 -30.14
CA SER A 40 -11.55 22.98 -30.44
C SER A 40 -10.63 23.10 -29.21
N ASP A 41 -11.18 22.87 -28.01
CA ASP A 41 -10.43 22.87 -26.77
C ASP A 41 -10.42 21.52 -26.04
N THR A 42 -9.66 21.44 -24.95
CA THR A 42 -9.50 20.23 -24.15
C THR A 42 -10.80 19.75 -23.51
N LEU A 43 -11.73 20.64 -23.18
CA LEU A 43 -13.04 20.24 -22.66
C LEU A 43 -13.87 19.58 -23.77
N ASP A 44 -13.90 20.18 -24.96
CA ASP A 44 -14.63 19.61 -26.11
C ASP A 44 -14.14 18.21 -26.46
N PHE A 45 -12.82 18.01 -26.43
CA PHE A 45 -12.18 16.70 -26.64
C PHE A 45 -12.68 15.66 -25.63
N ILE A 46 -12.70 16.00 -24.35
CA ILE A 46 -13.14 15.10 -23.27
C ILE A 46 -14.65 14.85 -23.32
N ASP A 47 -15.45 15.89 -23.56
CA ASP A 47 -16.90 15.80 -23.68
C ASP A 47 -17.29 14.90 -24.86
N ASN A 48 -16.57 14.98 -25.98
CA ASN A 48 -16.77 14.09 -27.12
C ASN A 48 -16.52 12.61 -26.75
N LEU A 49 -15.38 12.32 -26.11
CA LEU A 49 -15.05 10.96 -25.65
C LEU A 49 -16.12 10.41 -24.70
N ASN A 50 -16.54 11.23 -23.73
CA ASN A 50 -17.49 10.82 -22.71
C ASN A 50 -18.91 10.64 -23.26
N LYS A 51 -19.37 11.56 -24.13
CA LYS A 51 -20.66 11.46 -24.82
C LYS A 51 -20.74 10.21 -25.69
N ASN A 52 -19.65 9.88 -26.39
CA ASN A 52 -19.57 8.72 -27.28
C ASN A 52 -19.26 7.40 -26.54
N ARG A 53 -19.13 7.45 -25.21
CA ARG A 53 -18.76 6.30 -24.37
C ARG A 53 -17.52 5.58 -24.90
N PHE A 54 -16.45 6.31 -25.21
CA PHE A 54 -15.24 5.72 -25.79
C PHE A 54 -14.72 4.55 -24.94
N GLY A 55 -14.57 3.39 -25.56
CA GLY A 55 -14.19 2.15 -24.88
C GLY A 55 -15.23 1.61 -23.88
N GLY A 56 -16.48 2.07 -23.95
CA GLY A 56 -17.57 1.73 -23.03
C GLY A 56 -17.71 2.67 -21.82
N PHE A 57 -16.87 3.71 -21.72
CA PHE A 57 -16.70 4.53 -20.52
C PHE A 57 -16.95 6.02 -20.77
N SER A 58 -17.32 6.76 -19.72
CA SER A 58 -17.74 8.18 -19.80
C SER A 58 -17.18 9.06 -18.68
N ASP A 59 -16.04 8.66 -18.13
CA ASP A 59 -15.28 9.29 -17.05
C ASP A 59 -13.83 9.60 -17.49
N TRP A 60 -13.64 9.85 -18.79
CA TRP A 60 -12.38 10.32 -19.35
C TRP A 60 -12.10 11.76 -18.91
N ARG A 61 -10.82 12.08 -18.74
CA ARG A 61 -10.32 13.42 -18.40
C ARG A 61 -8.95 13.65 -19.02
N VAL A 62 -8.53 14.91 -19.07
CA VAL A 62 -7.14 15.26 -19.37
C VAL A 62 -6.27 14.85 -18.16
N PRO A 63 -5.10 14.22 -18.37
CA PRO A 63 -4.19 13.81 -17.31
C PRO A 63 -3.55 15.02 -16.64
N THR A 64 -3.29 14.91 -15.34
CA THR A 64 -2.41 15.85 -14.64
C THR A 64 -0.97 15.74 -15.16
N SER A 65 -0.16 16.75 -14.87
CA SER A 65 1.28 16.74 -15.17
C SER A 65 2.00 15.51 -14.63
N HIS A 66 1.72 15.08 -13.39
CA HIS A 66 2.28 13.84 -12.84
C HIS A 66 1.88 12.59 -13.61
N GLU A 67 0.60 12.48 -13.98
CA GLU A 67 0.10 11.28 -14.66
C GLU A 67 0.69 11.17 -16.07
N LEU A 68 0.66 12.26 -16.86
CA LEU A 68 1.14 12.22 -18.23
C LEU A 68 2.66 12.04 -18.28
N ALA A 69 3.38 12.64 -17.34
CA ALA A 69 4.81 12.48 -17.27
C ALA A 69 5.20 11.06 -16.81
N GLY A 70 4.38 10.40 -15.99
CA GLY A 70 4.60 9.03 -15.50
C GLY A 70 4.58 7.93 -16.56
N ILE A 71 4.00 8.18 -17.75
CA ILE A 71 4.06 7.22 -18.86
C ILE A 71 5.28 7.42 -19.77
N MET A 72 6.09 8.45 -19.53
CA MET A 72 7.31 8.72 -20.29
C MET A 72 8.33 7.58 -20.11
N CYS A 73 8.90 7.12 -21.22
CA CYS A 73 9.91 6.07 -21.22
C CYS A 73 11.18 6.61 -21.88
N ILE A 74 12.11 7.09 -21.05
CA ILE A 74 13.34 7.73 -21.54
C ILE A 74 14.38 6.73 -22.05
N ASP A 75 14.38 5.50 -21.52
CA ASP A 75 15.31 4.45 -21.93
C ASP A 75 15.08 3.98 -23.38
N GLU A 76 13.90 4.27 -23.93
CA GLU A 76 13.55 4.03 -25.34
C GLU A 76 13.81 5.27 -26.23
N PHE A 77 14.56 6.27 -25.76
CA PHE A 77 14.83 7.49 -26.52
C PHE A 77 15.45 7.18 -27.88
N SER A 78 14.85 7.76 -28.92
CA SER A 78 15.35 7.69 -30.28
C SER A 78 15.05 9.02 -30.98
N PRO A 79 16.03 9.66 -31.64
CA PRO A 79 15.81 10.95 -32.30
C PRO A 79 14.61 10.91 -33.27
N GLY A 80 13.72 11.90 -33.13
CA GLY A 80 12.49 11.99 -33.94
C GLY A 80 11.37 11.03 -33.52
N LYS A 81 11.55 10.29 -32.42
CA LYS A 81 10.54 9.38 -31.86
C LYS A 81 10.08 9.87 -30.48
N ALA A 82 8.77 9.73 -30.22
CA ALA A 82 8.22 9.99 -28.91
C ALA A 82 8.89 9.11 -27.84
N THR A 83 9.22 9.67 -26.68
CA THR A 83 9.72 9.03 -25.46
C THR A 83 8.57 8.31 -24.74
N LEU A 84 7.90 7.42 -25.47
CA LEU A 84 6.80 6.58 -25.01
C LEU A 84 7.02 5.17 -25.53
N ASN A 85 6.63 4.17 -24.74
CA ASN A 85 6.71 2.79 -25.17
C ASN A 85 5.73 2.54 -26.33
N ARG A 86 6.28 2.32 -27.52
CA ARG A 86 5.51 2.23 -28.78
C ARG A 86 4.71 0.94 -28.91
N LYS A 87 5.00 -0.09 -28.12
CA LYS A 87 4.16 -1.29 -28.03
C LYS A 87 2.77 -0.93 -27.51
N TYR A 88 2.70 0.02 -26.57
CA TYR A 88 1.48 0.47 -25.93
C TYR A 88 0.89 1.74 -26.58
N PHE A 89 1.76 2.61 -27.10
CA PHE A 89 1.38 3.88 -27.75
C PHE A 89 1.92 3.98 -29.18
N PRO A 90 1.46 3.14 -30.13
CA PRO A 90 2.07 3.01 -31.46
C PRO A 90 2.00 4.29 -32.31
N ASN A 91 0.97 5.12 -32.11
CA ASN A 91 0.73 6.34 -32.89
C ASN A 91 1.04 7.63 -32.11
N ALA A 92 1.80 7.55 -31.02
CA ALA A 92 2.18 8.76 -30.28
C ALA A 92 3.14 9.63 -31.12
N LEU A 93 2.79 10.91 -31.24
CA LEU A 93 3.66 11.93 -31.83
C LEU A 93 4.79 12.32 -30.87
N ALA A 94 5.97 12.61 -31.44
CA ALA A 94 7.09 13.22 -30.76
C ALA A 94 6.86 14.73 -30.69
N ASP A 95 6.00 15.16 -29.77
CA ASP A 95 5.49 16.53 -29.67
C ASP A 95 5.13 16.86 -28.21
N ASP A 96 4.72 18.10 -27.97
CA ASP A 96 4.23 18.61 -26.69
C ASP A 96 2.77 18.26 -26.45
N TYR A 97 2.45 17.72 -25.28
CA TYR A 97 1.08 17.33 -24.95
C TYR A 97 0.56 18.10 -23.76
N TRP A 98 -0.67 18.60 -23.86
CA TRP A 98 -1.32 19.27 -22.75
C TRP A 98 -1.59 18.34 -21.57
N THR A 99 -1.45 18.91 -20.39
CA THR A 99 -1.92 18.34 -19.12
C THR A 99 -3.07 19.19 -18.59
N SER A 100 -3.81 18.69 -17.60
CA SER A 100 -4.86 19.45 -16.91
C SER A 100 -4.32 20.43 -15.86
N THR A 101 -3.00 20.51 -15.67
CA THR A 101 -2.39 21.30 -14.60
C THR A 101 -2.09 22.71 -15.11
N THR A 102 -2.63 23.75 -14.45
CA THR A 102 -2.24 25.15 -14.69
C THR A 102 -0.89 25.46 -14.05
N VAL A 103 -0.09 26.33 -14.68
CA VAL A 103 1.20 26.77 -14.12
C VAL A 103 0.97 27.76 -12.99
N ALA A 104 1.38 27.41 -11.77
CA ALA A 104 1.13 28.22 -10.57
C ALA A 104 1.75 29.63 -10.65
N SER A 105 2.95 29.76 -11.22
CA SER A 105 3.62 31.06 -11.39
C SER A 105 3.10 31.88 -12.58
N HIS A 106 2.38 31.26 -13.53
CA HIS A 106 1.92 31.89 -14.78
C HIS A 106 0.57 31.32 -15.21
N ILE A 107 -0.51 31.82 -14.61
CA ILE A 107 -1.87 31.28 -14.78
C ILE A 107 -2.40 31.26 -16.23
N SER A 108 -1.82 32.06 -17.13
CA SER A 108 -2.14 32.05 -18.57
C SER A 108 -1.56 30.84 -19.33
N ARG A 109 -0.74 30.02 -18.66
CA ARG A 109 -0.05 28.84 -19.19
C ARG A 109 -0.55 27.57 -18.50
N ALA A 110 -0.39 26.44 -19.17
CA ALA A 110 -0.60 25.13 -18.60
C ALA A 110 0.68 24.29 -18.77
N TRP A 111 0.83 23.27 -17.94
CA TRP A 111 1.94 22.34 -18.03
C TRP A 111 1.82 21.48 -19.29
N ASN A 112 2.93 21.26 -19.99
CA ASN A 112 3.04 20.35 -21.11
C ASN A 112 4.13 19.29 -20.87
N VAL A 113 3.90 18.09 -21.40
CA VAL A 113 4.89 17.02 -21.44
C VAL A 113 5.42 16.91 -22.85
N ASP A 114 6.72 17.16 -23.01
CA ASP A 114 7.42 17.07 -24.27
C ASP A 114 7.88 15.63 -24.49
N PHE A 115 7.14 14.87 -25.30
CA PHE A 115 7.55 13.51 -25.66
C PHE A 115 8.64 13.47 -26.73
N LYS A 116 8.99 14.58 -27.38
CA LYS A 116 10.15 14.62 -28.29
C LYS A 116 11.44 14.60 -27.49
N ASN A 117 11.47 15.30 -26.35
CA ASN A 117 12.66 15.54 -25.58
C ASN A 117 12.69 14.79 -24.24
N GLY A 118 11.54 14.29 -23.77
CA GLY A 118 11.43 13.59 -22.50
C GLY A 118 11.51 14.52 -21.29
N ILE A 119 10.91 15.70 -21.39
CA ILE A 119 10.90 16.73 -20.34
C ILE A 119 9.48 17.20 -20.03
N VAL A 120 9.31 17.82 -18.87
CA VAL A 120 8.08 18.49 -18.44
C VAL A 120 8.36 19.98 -18.34
N GLU A 121 7.53 20.80 -18.97
CA GLU A 121 7.83 22.22 -19.18
C GLU A 121 6.57 23.09 -19.19
N ILE A 122 6.78 24.42 -19.28
CA ILE A 122 5.75 25.46 -19.14
C ILE A 122 5.78 26.48 -20.29
N ASN A 123 6.15 26.04 -21.50
CA ASN A 123 6.50 26.95 -22.59
C ASN A 123 5.30 27.65 -23.25
N PHE A 124 4.11 27.05 -23.17
CA PHE A 124 2.99 27.45 -24.01
C PHE A 124 1.88 28.17 -23.25
N ASN A 125 1.32 29.20 -23.89
CA ASN A 125 0.10 29.85 -23.46
C ASN A 125 -1.11 28.95 -23.79
N LYS A 126 -2.16 28.99 -22.96
CA LYS A 126 -3.40 28.22 -23.12
C LYS A 126 -4.09 28.39 -24.49
N MET A 127 -3.81 29.48 -25.21
CA MET A 127 -4.30 29.72 -26.59
C MET A 127 -3.59 28.85 -27.66
N LYS A 128 -2.50 28.16 -27.33
CA LYS A 128 -1.80 27.29 -28.28
C LYS A 128 -2.54 25.96 -28.41
N ALA A 129 -2.79 25.53 -29.63
CA ALA A 129 -3.29 24.19 -29.90
C ALA A 129 -2.15 23.18 -29.83
N LEU A 130 -2.26 22.19 -28.94
CA LEU A 130 -1.30 21.08 -28.77
C LEU A 130 -2.03 19.73 -28.77
N PRO A 131 -1.34 18.62 -29.07
CA PRO A 131 -1.83 17.27 -28.82
C PRO A 131 -2.36 17.06 -27.38
N VAL A 132 -3.38 16.21 -27.25
CA VAL A 132 -3.97 15.81 -25.95
C VAL A 132 -4.17 14.30 -25.94
N ARG A 133 -3.99 13.68 -24.76
CA ARG A 133 -4.33 12.28 -24.52
C ARG A 133 -5.28 12.20 -23.34
N ALA A 134 -6.32 11.38 -23.42
CA ALA A 134 -7.22 11.17 -22.29
C ALA A 134 -6.74 10.04 -21.36
N VAL A 135 -7.05 10.19 -20.07
CA VAL A 135 -6.85 9.18 -19.03
C VAL A 135 -8.14 8.99 -18.24
N ARG A 136 -8.29 7.84 -17.57
CA ARG A 136 -9.35 7.57 -16.60
C ARG A 136 -8.85 6.67 -15.47
N GLY A 137 -9.61 6.63 -14.38
CA GLY A 137 -9.23 5.97 -13.13
C GLY A 137 -8.91 6.97 -12.01
N GLY A 138 -8.72 6.45 -10.79
CA GLY A 138 -8.61 7.24 -9.57
C GLY A 138 -7.53 8.33 -9.62
N TYR A 139 -7.83 9.49 -9.03
CA TYR A 139 -6.86 10.58 -8.89
C TYR A 139 -5.73 10.14 -7.96
N SER A 140 -4.50 10.15 -8.46
CA SER A 140 -3.34 9.67 -7.71
C SER A 140 -2.77 10.69 -6.70
N TYR A 141 -3.49 11.78 -6.42
CA TYR A 141 -3.08 12.82 -5.48
C TYR A 141 -3.75 12.58 -4.11
N GLN A 142 -3.16 11.67 -3.33
CA GLN A 142 -3.55 11.45 -1.94
C GLN A 142 -2.93 12.56 -1.07
N ILE A 143 -3.76 13.29 -0.32
CA ILE A 143 -3.37 14.42 0.54
C ILE A 143 -2.40 13.98 1.66
N ASP A 144 -2.45 12.71 2.07
CA ASP A 144 -1.59 12.12 3.10
C ASP A 144 -0.53 11.15 2.54
N ARG A 145 0.09 11.52 1.40
CA ARG A 145 1.13 10.69 0.75
C ARG A 145 2.45 10.69 1.52
N PHE A 146 2.78 11.76 2.24
CA PHE A 146 4.06 11.89 2.93
C PHE A 146 3.91 11.71 4.44
N ILE A 147 4.83 10.96 5.04
CA ILE A 147 4.91 10.70 6.48
C ILE A 147 6.25 11.20 6.98
N LEU A 148 6.23 12.07 8.00
CA LEU A 148 7.43 12.45 8.76
C LEU A 148 7.78 11.32 9.73
N ASN A 149 9.00 10.79 9.64
CA ASN A 149 9.43 9.68 10.49
C ASN A 149 10.01 10.12 11.84
N GLY A 150 10.26 11.42 12.03
CA GLY A 150 10.82 11.98 13.26
C GLY A 150 12.34 11.81 13.40
N ASP A 151 13.02 11.41 12.34
CA ASP A 151 14.47 11.17 12.26
C ASP A 151 15.10 11.84 11.01
N ASP A 152 14.60 13.02 10.64
CA ASP A 152 15.01 13.77 9.45
C ASP A 152 14.77 13.04 8.11
N THR A 153 13.88 12.05 8.11
CA THR A 153 13.42 11.35 6.89
C THR A 153 11.92 11.50 6.65
N VAL A 154 11.55 11.42 5.38
CA VAL A 154 10.16 11.51 4.89
C VAL A 154 9.84 10.27 4.07
N THR A 155 8.82 9.52 4.44
CA THR A 155 8.33 8.40 3.64
C THR A 155 7.22 8.83 2.70
N ASP A 156 7.39 8.50 1.43
CA ASP A 156 6.37 8.60 0.40
C ASP A 156 5.62 7.27 0.29
N THR A 157 4.39 7.24 0.80
CA THR A 157 3.54 6.04 0.84
C THR A 157 3.05 5.59 -0.53
N LYS A 158 3.12 6.44 -1.56
CA LYS A 158 2.69 6.10 -2.92
C LYS A 158 3.79 5.39 -3.70
N THR A 159 5.03 5.85 -3.57
CA THR A 159 6.17 5.27 -4.30
C THR A 159 6.92 4.22 -3.47
N GLY A 160 6.71 4.22 -2.15
CA GLY A 160 7.54 3.49 -1.21
C GLY A 160 8.92 4.12 -1.04
N LEU A 161 9.21 5.29 -1.62
CA LEU A 161 10.51 5.95 -1.43
C LEU A 161 10.59 6.57 -0.05
N MET A 162 11.78 6.56 0.52
CA MET A 162 12.11 7.37 1.71
C MET A 162 13.14 8.40 1.30
N TRP A 163 12.88 9.65 1.66
CA TRP A 163 13.64 10.82 1.29
C TRP A 163 14.33 11.41 2.51
N GLN A 164 15.50 11.98 2.30
CA GLN A 164 16.03 12.95 3.26
C GLN A 164 15.07 14.15 3.35
N GLN A 165 14.80 14.62 4.57
CA GLN A 165 13.88 15.74 4.82
C GLN A 165 14.47 17.10 4.39
N TYR A 166 15.69 17.40 4.83
CA TYR A 166 16.39 18.64 4.52
C TYR A 166 17.38 18.42 3.38
N ALA A 167 17.26 19.17 2.28
CA ALA A 167 18.21 19.04 1.17
C ALA A 167 19.64 19.39 1.61
N ILE A 168 20.63 18.84 0.91
CA ILE A 168 22.04 19.20 1.11
C ILE A 168 22.21 20.67 0.70
N SER A 169 22.67 21.50 1.64
CA SER A 169 22.72 22.96 1.46
C SER A 169 23.85 23.44 0.54
N SER A 170 24.80 22.59 0.19
CA SER A 170 25.93 22.92 -0.69
C SER A 170 25.72 22.31 -2.07
N LYS A 171 25.86 23.13 -3.11
CA LYS A 171 25.84 22.67 -4.50
C LYS A 171 27.10 21.87 -4.82
N MET A 172 26.98 20.86 -5.68
CA MET A 172 28.10 20.03 -6.13
C MET A 172 27.92 19.60 -7.58
N ASN A 173 29.02 19.21 -8.22
CA ASN A 173 28.95 18.69 -9.58
C ASN A 173 28.35 17.27 -9.58
N TRP A 174 28.00 16.77 -10.75
CA TRP A 174 27.26 15.51 -10.87
C TRP A 174 28.03 14.29 -10.37
N GLN A 175 29.36 14.27 -10.52
CA GLN A 175 30.19 13.16 -10.07
C GLN A 175 30.34 13.16 -8.54
N ASP A 176 30.55 14.34 -7.95
CA ASP A 176 30.60 14.51 -6.50
C ASP A 176 29.23 14.19 -5.86
N ALA A 177 28.13 14.51 -6.54
CA ALA A 177 26.77 14.16 -6.13
C ALA A 177 26.58 12.64 -5.99
N ILE A 178 27.07 11.85 -6.95
CA ILE A 178 27.01 10.38 -6.88
C ILE A 178 27.77 9.89 -5.65
N SER A 179 29.04 10.28 -5.52
CA SER A 179 29.89 9.83 -4.43
C SER A 179 29.37 10.25 -3.05
N HIS A 180 28.76 11.44 -2.98
CA HIS A 180 28.09 11.90 -1.77
C HIS A 180 26.89 11.02 -1.43
N CYS A 181 26.00 10.74 -2.39
CA CYS A 181 24.82 9.91 -2.16
C CYS A 181 25.20 8.48 -1.74
N GLU A 182 26.22 7.87 -2.37
CA GLU A 182 26.67 6.49 -2.09
C GLU A 182 27.32 6.31 -0.71
N THR A 183 27.80 7.40 -0.11
CA THR A 183 28.43 7.39 1.22
C THR A 183 27.56 8.06 2.28
N PHE A 184 26.37 8.52 1.90
CA PHE A 184 25.48 9.27 2.77
C PHE A 184 24.89 8.35 3.86
N GLN A 185 24.92 8.82 5.11
CA GLN A 185 24.33 8.14 6.25
C GLN A 185 23.36 9.07 6.95
N LEU A 186 22.16 8.57 7.23
CA LEU A 186 21.10 9.29 7.92
C LEU A 186 20.13 8.30 8.54
N ALA A 187 19.68 8.59 9.77
CA ALA A 187 18.72 7.78 10.51
C ALA A 187 19.10 6.29 10.65
N ASP A 188 20.40 6.02 10.82
CA ASP A 188 21.00 4.67 10.90
C ASP A 188 20.88 3.83 9.61
N TYR A 189 20.66 4.50 8.47
CA TYR A 189 20.66 3.87 7.14
C TYR A 189 21.91 4.26 6.35
N ASP A 190 22.45 3.31 5.59
CA ASP A 190 23.64 3.42 4.74
C ASP A 190 23.38 3.03 3.27
N ASP A 191 22.13 2.71 2.92
CA ASP A 191 21.67 2.33 1.58
C ASP A 191 21.03 3.50 0.81
N TRP A 192 21.41 4.73 1.16
CA TRP A 192 21.00 5.93 0.44
C TRP A 192 21.59 5.95 -0.96
N ARG A 193 20.84 6.53 -1.91
CA ARG A 193 21.23 6.59 -3.31
C ARG A 193 20.78 7.89 -3.97
N PHE A 194 21.39 8.15 -5.12
CA PHE A 194 21.10 9.31 -5.93
C PHE A 194 19.78 9.12 -6.69
N PRO A 195 18.72 9.93 -6.45
CA PRO A 195 17.45 9.76 -7.13
C PRO A 195 17.58 9.93 -8.64
N ASN A 196 16.85 9.12 -9.39
CA ASN A 196 16.65 9.38 -10.81
C ASN A 196 15.65 10.53 -11.00
N LYS A 197 15.54 11.04 -12.23
CA LYS A 197 14.68 12.20 -12.51
C LYS A 197 13.20 11.95 -12.21
N GLU A 198 12.72 10.71 -12.38
CA GLU A 198 11.34 10.33 -12.12
C GLU A 198 11.02 10.37 -10.64
N GLU A 199 11.94 9.85 -9.82
CA GLU A 199 11.84 9.89 -8.37
C GLU A 199 11.84 11.33 -7.87
N LEU A 200 12.78 12.15 -8.34
CA LEU A 200 12.87 13.55 -7.92
C LEU A 200 11.66 14.37 -8.37
N ARG A 201 11.12 14.11 -9.56
CA ARG A 201 9.87 14.72 -10.03
C ARG A 201 8.67 14.28 -9.22
N SER A 202 8.68 13.07 -8.66
CA SER A 202 7.54 12.52 -7.91
C SER A 202 7.20 13.28 -6.63
N ILE A 203 8.11 14.14 -6.13
CA ILE A 203 7.93 15.00 -4.96
C ILE A 203 7.63 16.47 -5.30
N ILE A 204 7.51 16.81 -6.59
CA ILE A 204 7.12 18.16 -7.02
C ILE A 204 5.64 18.40 -6.70
N ASP A 205 5.33 19.61 -6.24
CA ASP A 205 3.97 20.11 -6.07
C ASP A 205 3.71 21.20 -7.10
N TYR A 206 3.13 20.82 -8.25
CA TYR A 206 2.87 21.72 -9.38
C TYR A 206 1.85 22.83 -9.10
N ASN A 207 1.17 22.79 -7.95
CA ASN A 207 0.32 23.89 -7.48
C ASN A 207 1.11 24.97 -6.72
N LYS A 208 2.42 24.77 -6.53
CA LYS A 208 3.32 25.69 -5.85
C LYS A 208 4.45 26.11 -6.79
N TYR A 209 5.11 27.19 -6.41
CA TYR A 209 6.33 27.69 -7.03
C TYR A 209 7.17 28.38 -5.95
N ASP A 210 8.47 28.47 -6.17
CA ASP A 210 9.45 29.11 -5.29
C ASP A 210 9.36 28.77 -3.78
N PRO A 211 9.53 27.50 -3.36
CA PRO A 211 9.75 26.30 -4.17
C PRO A 211 8.47 25.50 -4.45
N CYS A 212 8.43 24.75 -5.56
CA CYS A 212 7.35 23.85 -5.96
C CYS A 212 7.39 22.50 -5.20
N ILE A 213 7.41 22.53 -3.87
CA ILE A 213 7.39 21.35 -3.00
C ILE A 213 6.60 21.64 -1.72
N ASN A 214 6.07 20.60 -1.07
CA ASN A 214 5.42 20.78 0.22
C ASN A 214 6.44 21.02 1.35
N SER A 215 6.63 22.28 1.73
CA SER A 215 7.56 22.71 2.78
C SER A 215 7.27 22.17 4.18
N ALA A 216 6.06 21.67 4.44
CA ALA A 216 5.75 20.97 5.69
C ALA A 216 6.52 19.64 5.80
N TYR A 217 6.78 18.98 4.68
CA TYR A 217 7.54 17.74 4.61
C TYR A 217 8.99 17.96 4.18
N PHE A 218 9.25 18.94 3.33
CA PHE A 218 10.59 19.22 2.78
C PHE A 218 11.04 20.65 3.06
N PRO A 219 11.20 21.01 4.35
CA PRO A 219 11.63 22.35 4.76
C PRO A 219 13.01 22.71 4.22
N GLY A 220 13.24 24.00 3.98
CA GLY A 220 14.53 24.53 3.55
C GLY A 220 14.96 24.12 2.12
N THR A 221 14.05 23.55 1.32
CA THR A 221 14.32 23.32 -0.11
C THR A 221 14.52 24.66 -0.81
N MET A 222 15.66 24.83 -1.47
CA MET A 222 15.96 26.03 -2.24
C MET A 222 15.20 26.00 -3.57
N PRO A 223 14.61 27.13 -4.03
CA PRO A 223 14.01 27.21 -5.37
C PRO A 223 15.12 27.35 -6.42
N ASP A 224 15.70 26.21 -6.81
CA ASP A 224 16.85 26.13 -7.71
C ASP A 224 16.92 24.71 -8.31
N LEU A 225 17.97 24.44 -9.09
CA LEU A 225 18.20 23.18 -9.78
C LEU A 225 18.71 22.09 -8.83
N TYR A 226 18.09 20.92 -8.92
CA TYR A 226 18.48 19.71 -8.20
C TYR A 226 18.88 18.60 -9.17
N TRP A 227 20.06 18.02 -8.96
CA TRP A 227 20.55 16.93 -9.79
C TRP A 227 19.72 15.66 -9.65
N SER A 228 19.59 14.94 -10.77
CA SER A 228 19.22 13.53 -10.80
C SER A 228 20.36 12.65 -11.31
N SER A 229 20.30 11.35 -11.02
CA SER A 229 21.19 10.33 -11.57
C SER A 229 20.94 10.03 -13.06
N THR A 230 19.91 10.61 -13.67
CA THR A 230 19.54 10.33 -15.05
C THR A 230 20.41 11.14 -16.01
N THR A 231 21.25 10.45 -16.79
CA THR A 231 22.03 11.07 -17.87
C THR A 231 21.15 11.41 -19.07
N SER A 232 21.40 12.53 -19.75
CA SER A 232 20.68 12.88 -20.97
C SER A 232 21.02 11.92 -22.11
N PRO A 233 20.03 11.29 -22.77
CA PRO A 233 20.28 10.40 -23.91
C PRO A 233 20.73 11.16 -25.16
N LYS A 234 20.57 12.50 -25.18
CA LYS A 234 21.01 13.36 -26.29
C LYS A 234 22.48 13.75 -26.19
N ASN A 235 22.97 13.94 -24.97
CA ASN A 235 24.34 14.36 -24.70
C ASN A 235 24.80 13.80 -23.36
N PHE A 236 25.67 12.80 -23.39
CA PHE A 236 26.17 12.13 -22.19
C PHE A 236 27.03 13.02 -21.27
N ARG A 237 27.47 14.20 -21.74
CA ARG A 237 28.11 15.22 -20.90
C ARG A 237 27.11 15.95 -19.99
N THR A 238 25.82 15.83 -20.27
CA THR A 238 24.74 16.47 -19.51
C THR A 238 23.92 15.44 -18.73
N ALA A 239 23.31 15.87 -17.63
CA ALA A 239 22.35 15.09 -16.87
C ALA A 239 21.08 15.91 -16.63
N TYR A 240 19.98 15.22 -16.30
CA TYR A 240 18.73 15.87 -15.97
C TYR A 240 18.81 16.49 -14.57
N VAL A 241 18.27 17.70 -14.47
CA VAL A 241 17.96 18.40 -13.23
C VAL A 241 16.46 18.67 -13.16
N ILE A 242 15.93 18.78 -11.96
CA ILE A 242 14.58 19.29 -11.71
C ILE A 242 14.72 20.68 -11.07
N ASP A 243 14.09 21.68 -11.66
CA ASP A 243 14.05 23.03 -11.12
C ASP A 243 12.95 23.15 -10.06
N PHE A 244 13.32 23.29 -8.79
CA PHE A 244 12.35 23.48 -7.71
C PHE A 244 11.77 24.90 -7.65
N SER A 245 12.23 25.84 -8.47
CA SER A 245 11.63 27.18 -8.59
C SER A 245 10.26 27.11 -9.25
N ASN A 246 10.16 26.32 -10.32
CA ASN A 246 8.97 26.27 -11.17
C ASN A 246 8.47 24.85 -11.46
N GLY A 247 9.26 23.79 -11.24
CA GLY A 247 8.92 22.38 -11.43
C GLY A 247 9.34 21.77 -12.77
N THR A 248 10.12 22.47 -13.61
CA THR A 248 10.50 21.98 -14.94
C THR A 248 11.67 21.00 -14.93
N ASP A 249 11.71 20.15 -15.94
CA ASP A 249 12.86 19.27 -16.23
C ASP A 249 13.84 20.02 -17.15
N GLU A 250 15.13 20.06 -16.79
CA GLU A 250 16.19 20.61 -17.65
C GLU A 250 17.37 19.65 -17.81
N THR A 251 18.27 19.91 -18.76
CA THR A 251 19.55 19.19 -18.88
C THR A 251 20.72 20.14 -18.79
N ILE A 252 21.63 19.88 -17.85
CA ILE A 252 22.80 20.73 -17.60
C ILE A 252 24.09 19.93 -17.69
N ASP A 253 25.19 20.58 -18.08
CA ASP A 253 26.53 19.99 -18.11
C ASP A 253 26.94 19.47 -16.72
N LYS A 254 27.42 18.23 -16.66
CA LYS A 254 27.78 17.53 -15.42
C LYS A 254 28.86 18.23 -14.59
N GLN A 255 29.58 19.21 -15.16
CA GLN A 255 30.56 20.05 -14.48
C GLN A 255 29.93 21.22 -13.69
N GLN A 256 28.65 21.53 -13.91
CA GLN A 256 27.96 22.58 -13.16
C GLN A 256 27.59 22.10 -11.76
N ASN A 257 27.44 23.03 -10.83
CA ASN A 257 27.05 22.73 -9.45
C ASN A 257 25.55 22.94 -9.26
N CYS A 258 24.84 21.89 -8.84
CA CYS A 258 23.41 21.93 -8.48
C CYS A 258 23.21 21.33 -7.08
N TYR A 259 22.01 21.52 -6.51
CA TYR A 259 21.64 20.91 -5.24
C TYR A 259 21.39 19.40 -5.39
N VAL A 260 21.40 18.68 -4.27
CA VAL A 260 21.18 17.24 -4.22
C VAL A 260 20.22 16.92 -3.08
N ARG A 261 19.37 15.93 -3.30
CA ARG A 261 18.55 15.29 -2.27
C ARG A 261 18.71 13.78 -2.44
N VAL A 262 18.92 13.06 -1.34
CA VAL A 262 19.07 11.59 -1.41
C VAL A 262 17.74 10.88 -1.23
N VAL A 263 17.66 9.67 -1.77
CA VAL A 263 16.51 8.79 -1.64
C VAL A 263 16.96 7.37 -1.33
N ARG A 264 16.09 6.55 -0.73
CA ARG A 264 16.28 5.12 -0.54
C ARG A 264 14.98 4.34 -0.77
N GLY A 265 15.08 3.02 -0.97
CA GLY A 265 13.95 2.14 -1.26
C GLY A 265 13.39 2.25 -2.68
N GLY A 266 12.08 2.06 -2.87
CA GLY A 266 11.40 2.26 -4.16
C GLY A 266 10.85 1.01 -4.86
N PHE A 267 10.05 0.18 -4.18
CA PHE A 267 9.22 -0.81 -4.85
C PHE A 267 7.75 -0.57 -4.46
N SER A 268 6.97 0.03 -5.36
CA SER A 268 5.52 0.25 -5.19
C SER A 268 4.76 -1.08 -5.18
N LYS A 269 4.93 -1.87 -4.12
CA LYS A 269 4.13 -3.04 -3.81
C LYS A 269 3.39 -2.75 -2.52
N THR A 270 2.08 -2.60 -2.63
CA THR A 270 1.20 -2.58 -1.47
C THR A 270 0.68 -3.99 -1.25
N ILE A 271 0.82 -4.50 -0.04
CA ILE A 271 0.38 -5.83 0.38
C ILE A 271 -0.65 -5.64 1.48
N ASP A 272 -1.82 -6.26 1.33
CA ASP A 272 -2.83 -6.22 2.38
C ASP A 272 -2.42 -7.16 3.52
N ALA A 273 -2.50 -6.69 4.77
CA ALA A 273 -2.16 -7.55 5.90
C ALA A 273 -3.06 -8.79 5.93
N GLY A 274 -2.45 -9.95 6.16
CA GLY A 274 -3.08 -11.27 6.10
C GLY A 274 -3.21 -11.85 4.68
N SER A 275 -2.85 -11.11 3.62
CA SER A 275 -2.85 -11.66 2.27
C SER A 275 -1.61 -12.52 2.00
N LEU A 276 -1.73 -13.45 1.05
CA LEU A 276 -0.57 -14.12 0.47
C LEU A 276 0.23 -13.13 -0.38
N ALA A 277 1.55 -13.18 -0.26
CA ALA A 277 2.49 -12.38 -1.02
C ALA A 277 3.71 -13.21 -1.42
N GLU A 278 4.38 -12.79 -2.48
CA GLU A 278 5.62 -13.39 -2.96
C GLU A 278 6.79 -12.40 -2.80
N ILE A 279 7.88 -12.90 -2.22
CA ILE A 279 9.20 -12.27 -2.18
C ILE A 279 10.04 -12.91 -3.28
N THR A 280 10.69 -12.13 -4.12
CA THR A 280 11.52 -12.62 -5.23
C THR A 280 12.93 -12.06 -5.15
N TRP A 281 13.92 -12.82 -5.60
CA TRP A 281 15.32 -12.39 -5.62
C TRP A 281 16.11 -12.97 -6.79
N ASP A 282 17.26 -12.36 -7.09
CA ASP A 282 18.21 -12.92 -8.04
C ASP A 282 18.94 -14.11 -7.40
N LYS A 283 18.60 -15.31 -7.85
CA LYS A 283 19.22 -16.55 -7.39
C LYS A 283 20.73 -16.61 -7.65
N SER A 284 21.26 -15.84 -8.61
CA SER A 284 22.69 -15.85 -8.95
C SER A 284 23.58 -15.33 -7.82
N LEU A 285 23.01 -14.53 -6.91
CA LEU A 285 23.70 -13.98 -5.73
C LEU A 285 24.03 -15.03 -4.68
N PHE A 286 23.40 -16.21 -4.75
CA PHE A 286 23.50 -17.24 -3.71
C PHE A 286 23.83 -18.61 -4.31
N SER A 287 24.77 -19.34 -3.70
CA SER A 287 25.11 -20.71 -4.09
C SER A 287 24.41 -21.78 -3.25
N ASN A 288 23.63 -21.38 -2.24
CA ASN A 288 22.99 -22.27 -1.27
C ASN A 288 21.61 -21.71 -0.90
N ASP A 289 20.86 -22.45 -0.09
CA ASP A 289 19.64 -21.95 0.56
C ASP A 289 19.86 -20.60 1.25
N VAL A 290 18.77 -19.87 1.43
CA VAL A 290 18.76 -18.54 2.03
C VAL A 290 17.84 -18.52 3.25
N SER A 291 18.08 -17.57 4.13
CA SER A 291 17.17 -17.15 5.18
C SER A 291 16.52 -15.82 4.77
N ILE A 292 15.25 -15.65 5.13
CA ILE A 292 14.47 -14.47 4.75
C ILE A 292 14.08 -13.73 6.02
N HIS A 293 14.36 -12.43 6.04
CA HIS A 293 14.05 -11.54 7.13
C HIS A 293 13.23 -10.35 6.63
N ILE A 294 12.39 -9.81 7.51
CA ILE A 294 11.58 -8.62 7.24
C ILE A 294 11.77 -7.59 8.34
N SER A 295 11.91 -6.32 7.95
CA SER A 295 11.78 -5.18 8.84
C SER A 295 10.47 -4.44 8.52
N TYR A 296 9.81 -3.92 9.55
CA TYR A 296 8.64 -3.04 9.43
C TYR A 296 8.99 -1.59 9.75
N GLN A 297 10.28 -1.27 9.83
CA GLN A 297 10.83 0.00 10.32
C GLN A 297 11.95 0.49 9.42
N GLY A 298 11.73 0.42 8.10
CA GLY A 298 12.66 0.93 7.09
C GLY A 298 13.95 0.15 6.95
N GLY A 299 14.08 -1.03 7.56
CA GLY A 299 15.26 -1.88 7.39
C GLY A 299 16.49 -1.47 8.18
N LYS A 300 16.35 -0.84 9.36
CA LYS A 300 17.47 -0.64 10.30
C LYS A 300 18.02 -2.00 10.72
N ASP A 301 19.32 -2.13 10.94
CA ASP A 301 19.95 -3.45 11.08
C ASP A 301 19.40 -4.30 12.23
N ASP A 302 18.99 -3.68 13.33
CA ASP A 302 18.40 -4.32 14.50
C ASP A 302 16.89 -4.58 14.38
N THR A 303 16.25 -4.12 13.30
CA THR A 303 14.78 -4.23 13.14
C THR A 303 14.32 -5.46 12.35
N TYR A 304 15.26 -6.21 11.78
CA TYR A 304 14.95 -7.39 10.98
C TYR A 304 14.48 -8.56 11.85
N LYS A 305 13.30 -9.08 11.54
CA LYS A 305 12.72 -10.29 12.13
C LYS A 305 12.81 -11.44 11.14
N LEU A 306 13.14 -12.63 11.63
CA LEU A 306 13.21 -13.85 10.81
C LEU A 306 11.80 -14.24 10.33
N LEU A 307 11.62 -14.35 9.01
CA LEU A 307 10.42 -14.94 8.40
C LEU A 307 10.61 -16.44 8.16
N SER A 308 11.77 -16.86 7.66
CA SER A 308 12.10 -18.28 7.44
C SER A 308 13.59 -18.53 7.51
N HIS A 309 14.00 -19.56 8.26
CA HIS A 309 15.40 -19.89 8.50
C HIS A 309 16.09 -20.54 7.29
N ARG A 310 15.36 -21.33 6.50
CA ARG A 310 15.91 -22.08 5.37
C ARG A 310 14.89 -22.18 4.25
N VAL A 311 15.17 -21.51 3.15
CA VAL A 311 14.40 -21.51 1.92
C VAL A 311 15.32 -21.90 0.77
N SER A 312 14.89 -22.85 -0.05
CA SER A 312 15.65 -23.22 -1.26
C SER A 312 15.87 -22.01 -2.15
N ASN A 313 17.08 -21.86 -2.71
CA ASN A 313 17.42 -20.75 -3.60
C ASN A 313 16.75 -20.87 -4.98
N SER A 314 15.43 -20.75 -4.99
CA SER A 314 14.56 -20.80 -6.16
C SER A 314 14.30 -19.42 -6.77
N GLY A 315 14.78 -18.36 -6.11
CA GLY A 315 14.51 -16.96 -6.47
C GLY A 315 13.13 -16.45 -6.04
N ARG A 316 12.37 -17.23 -5.27
CA ARG A 316 11.03 -16.86 -4.79
C ARG A 316 10.66 -17.51 -3.46
N PHE A 317 9.80 -16.85 -2.70
CA PHE A 317 9.22 -17.34 -1.45
C PHE A 317 7.83 -16.76 -1.24
N SER A 318 6.84 -17.63 -1.06
CA SER A 318 5.48 -17.24 -0.70
C SER A 318 5.33 -17.17 0.81
N TRP A 319 4.69 -16.11 1.29
CA TRP A 319 4.42 -15.88 2.71
C TRP A 319 3.07 -15.20 2.89
N THR A 320 2.55 -15.23 4.12
CA THR A 320 1.36 -14.46 4.51
C THR A 320 1.80 -13.22 5.27
N ALA A 321 1.34 -12.04 4.84
CA ALA A 321 1.73 -10.75 5.41
C ALA A 321 1.08 -10.47 6.78
N ASN A 322 1.41 -11.27 7.79
CA ASN A 322 0.82 -11.19 9.14
C ASN A 322 1.49 -10.13 10.05
N GLY A 323 2.35 -9.28 9.48
CA GLY A 323 3.03 -8.24 10.22
C GLY A 323 2.15 -7.05 10.58
N PRO A 324 2.63 -6.14 11.45
CA PRO A 324 1.96 -4.86 11.65
C PRO A 324 1.91 -4.06 10.35
N ALA A 325 0.91 -3.20 10.23
CA ALA A 325 0.85 -2.22 9.16
C ALA A 325 2.11 -1.35 9.19
N SER A 326 2.73 -1.17 8.03
CA SER A 326 3.94 -0.37 7.89
C SER A 326 4.13 0.05 6.43
N VAL A 327 4.46 1.32 6.23
CA VAL A 327 4.72 1.90 4.90
C VAL A 327 6.18 1.77 4.47
N ASN A 328 7.04 1.24 5.35
CA ASN A 328 8.49 1.18 5.17
C ASN A 328 9.01 -0.25 5.42
N CYS A 329 8.29 -1.26 4.92
CA CYS A 329 8.72 -2.65 5.06
C CYS A 329 9.93 -2.94 4.16
N MET A 330 10.92 -3.68 4.65
CA MET A 330 12.11 -4.09 3.89
C MET A 330 12.37 -5.58 4.06
N VAL A 331 12.83 -6.25 3.00
CA VAL A 331 13.22 -7.67 3.06
C VAL A 331 14.73 -7.79 2.99
N LYS A 332 15.34 -8.55 3.88
CA LYS A 332 16.76 -8.92 3.81
C LYS A 332 16.89 -10.43 3.61
N ILE A 333 17.61 -10.83 2.56
CA ILE A 333 17.84 -12.23 2.18
C ILE A 333 19.32 -12.53 2.41
N ILE A 334 19.60 -13.56 3.20
CA ILE A 334 20.94 -13.87 3.69
C ILE A 334 21.27 -15.33 3.37
N SER A 335 22.45 -15.59 2.80
CA SER A 335 22.96 -16.96 2.61
C SER A 335 23.07 -17.69 3.95
N ILE A 336 22.54 -18.92 4.04
CA ILE A 336 22.64 -19.70 5.29
C ILE A 336 24.07 -20.15 5.62
N LYS A 337 25.01 -20.07 4.66
CA LYS A 337 26.40 -20.48 4.84
C LYS A 337 27.34 -19.31 5.16
N ASN A 338 26.96 -18.08 4.79
CA ASN A 338 27.78 -16.90 5.00
C ASN A 338 26.89 -15.66 5.15
N ALA A 339 26.82 -15.12 6.36
CA ALA A 339 25.97 -13.97 6.68
C ALA A 339 26.38 -12.69 5.92
N ASN A 340 27.63 -12.57 5.46
CA ASN A 340 28.11 -11.43 4.68
C ASN A 340 27.62 -11.45 3.22
N ILE A 341 27.08 -12.58 2.75
CA ILE A 341 26.44 -12.68 1.44
C ILE A 341 24.95 -12.47 1.66
N HIS A 342 24.52 -11.22 1.49
CA HIS A 342 23.13 -10.84 1.61
C HIS A 342 22.73 -9.85 0.52
N THR A 343 21.42 -9.68 0.36
CA THR A 343 20.83 -8.60 -0.42
C THR A 343 19.60 -8.08 0.31
N THR A 344 19.28 -6.82 0.09
CA THR A 344 18.12 -6.17 0.68
C THR A 344 17.22 -5.69 -0.46
N TYR A 345 15.94 -6.02 -0.36
CA TYR A 345 14.92 -5.60 -1.31
C TYR A 345 14.11 -4.47 -0.72
N GLY A 346 13.89 -3.46 -1.56
CA GLY A 346 13.44 -2.12 -1.19
C GLY A 346 12.13 -2.03 -0.43
N LEU A 347 11.82 -0.79 -0.05
CA LEU A 347 10.65 -0.40 0.72
C LEU A 347 9.35 -0.77 0.00
N PHE A 348 8.47 -1.50 0.70
CA PHE A 348 7.10 -1.81 0.30
C PHE A 348 6.14 -1.54 1.46
N THR A 349 4.83 -1.47 1.17
CA THR A 349 3.81 -1.18 2.18
C THR A 349 3.04 -2.44 2.55
N ILE A 350 2.86 -2.67 3.85
CA ILE A 350 1.83 -3.56 4.40
C ILE A 350 0.73 -2.68 4.96
N THR A 351 -0.48 -2.79 4.40
CA THR A 351 -1.63 -2.00 4.87
C THR A 351 -2.17 -2.55 6.19
N ALA A 352 -3.03 -1.77 6.85
CA ALA A 352 -3.77 -2.27 8.01
C ALA A 352 -4.64 -3.46 7.61
N ASN A 353 -4.75 -4.44 8.51
CA ASN A 353 -5.63 -5.58 8.32
C ASN A 353 -7.07 -5.09 8.19
N LYS A 354 -7.70 -5.34 7.05
CA LYS A 354 -9.08 -4.93 6.76
C LYS A 354 -10.12 -5.93 7.26
N ILE A 355 -9.68 -7.11 7.72
CA ILE A 355 -10.54 -8.16 8.26
C ILE A 355 -11.03 -7.73 9.66
N PRO A 356 -12.35 -7.73 9.92
CA PRO A 356 -12.87 -7.45 11.25
C PRO A 356 -12.48 -8.53 12.25
N VAL A 357 -12.36 -8.16 13.52
CA VAL A 357 -11.96 -9.07 14.61
C VAL A 357 -13.20 -9.40 15.45
N ILE A 358 -13.38 -10.69 15.79
CA ILE A 358 -14.40 -11.18 16.73
C ILE A 358 -13.69 -11.66 18.00
N GLU A 359 -14.17 -11.26 19.17
CA GLU A 359 -13.67 -11.72 20.47
C GLU A 359 -14.80 -12.31 21.31
N LEU A 360 -14.64 -13.55 21.79
CA LEU A 360 -15.66 -14.21 22.62
C LEU A 360 -15.70 -13.60 24.02
N ILE A 361 -16.91 -13.39 24.54
CA ILE A 361 -17.10 -12.98 25.93
C ILE A 361 -17.20 -14.24 26.80
N GLY A 362 -16.45 -14.38 27.89
CA GLY A 362 -16.53 -15.56 28.77
C GLY A 362 -15.82 -16.82 28.24
N ASN A 363 -16.09 -17.97 28.86
CA ASN A 363 -15.27 -19.19 28.71
C ASN A 363 -15.34 -19.86 27.33
N ASN A 364 -14.20 -20.35 26.84
CA ASN A 364 -14.12 -21.24 25.68
C ASN A 364 -13.00 -22.30 25.87
N PRO A 365 -13.33 -23.59 26.01
CA PRO A 365 -14.68 -24.15 26.03
C PRO A 365 -15.46 -23.71 27.28
N ASP A 366 -16.78 -23.59 27.13
CA ASP A 366 -17.71 -23.44 28.24
C ASP A 366 -18.24 -24.82 28.67
N THR A 367 -18.65 -24.97 29.93
CA THR A 367 -19.14 -26.25 30.45
C THR A 367 -20.46 -26.06 31.19
N ILE A 368 -21.47 -26.86 30.84
CA ILE A 368 -22.74 -26.94 31.56
C ILE A 368 -23.11 -28.39 31.87
N TYR A 369 -24.00 -28.57 32.84
CA TYR A 369 -24.51 -29.89 33.21
C TYR A 369 -25.83 -30.21 32.51
N ILE A 370 -26.09 -31.48 32.25
CA ILE A 370 -27.34 -31.93 31.64
C ILE A 370 -28.57 -31.35 32.37
N GLY A 371 -29.49 -30.82 31.58
CA GLY A 371 -30.77 -30.28 32.06
C GLY A 371 -30.71 -28.84 32.57
N THR A 372 -29.54 -28.21 32.60
CA THR A 372 -29.41 -26.78 32.90
C THR A 372 -29.67 -25.92 31.65
N SER A 373 -30.14 -24.67 31.83
CA SER A 373 -30.30 -23.75 30.70
C SER A 373 -28.96 -23.15 30.29
N TYR A 374 -28.68 -23.08 29.00
CA TYR A 374 -27.53 -22.36 28.46
C TYR A 374 -27.91 -20.97 27.95
N LYS A 375 -27.20 -19.94 28.39
CA LYS A 375 -27.26 -18.60 27.80
C LYS A 375 -25.88 -18.25 27.28
N ASP A 376 -25.77 -18.09 25.96
CA ASP A 376 -24.53 -17.67 25.33
C ASP A 376 -24.11 -16.27 25.84
N PRO A 377 -22.90 -16.12 26.41
CA PRO A 377 -22.38 -14.80 26.80
C PRO A 377 -22.12 -13.87 25.59
N GLY A 378 -22.09 -14.42 24.38
CA GLY A 378 -21.92 -13.67 23.13
C GLY A 378 -20.47 -13.39 22.77
N ALA A 379 -20.27 -12.38 21.93
CA ALA A 379 -18.99 -11.94 21.43
C ALA A 379 -19.04 -10.43 21.13
N THR A 380 -17.89 -9.76 21.07
CA THR A 380 -17.72 -8.42 20.50
C THR A 380 -17.11 -8.51 19.11
N ALA A 381 -17.31 -7.47 18.28
CA ALA A 381 -16.65 -7.36 16.99
C ALA A 381 -16.21 -5.93 16.67
N TRP A 382 -15.00 -5.81 16.11
CA TRP A 382 -14.37 -4.55 15.76
C TRP A 382 -14.00 -4.49 14.27
N ASP A 383 -14.40 -3.42 13.60
CA ASP A 383 -14.01 -3.14 12.23
C ASP A 383 -12.70 -2.36 12.20
N ASN A 384 -11.66 -2.97 11.64
CA ASN A 384 -10.35 -2.35 11.52
C ASN A 384 -10.28 -1.29 10.42
N VAL A 385 -11.20 -1.31 9.44
CA VAL A 385 -11.24 -0.32 8.35
C VAL A 385 -11.80 1.00 8.88
N ASP A 386 -13.02 0.96 9.42
CA ASP A 386 -13.73 2.14 9.91
C ASP A 386 -13.39 2.51 11.38
N ARG A 387 -12.55 1.71 12.06
CA ARG A 387 -12.24 1.81 13.50
C ARG A 387 -13.51 1.92 14.34
N SER A 388 -14.46 1.02 14.11
CA SER A 388 -15.79 1.09 14.71
C SER A 388 -16.25 -0.24 15.30
N ASP A 389 -17.10 -0.18 16.32
CA ASP A 389 -17.75 -1.34 16.91
C ASP A 389 -18.88 -1.84 16.00
N ILE A 390 -18.77 -3.09 15.56
CA ILE A 390 -19.76 -3.77 14.72
C ILE A 390 -20.38 -4.99 15.42
N THR A 391 -20.29 -5.07 16.75
CA THR A 391 -20.81 -6.17 17.58
C THR A 391 -22.28 -6.49 17.28
N HIS A 392 -23.10 -5.47 17.06
CA HIS A 392 -24.52 -5.62 16.72
C HIS A 392 -24.79 -6.32 15.38
N LYS A 393 -23.76 -6.48 14.51
CA LYS A 393 -23.86 -7.18 13.22
C LYS A 393 -23.47 -8.66 13.30
N ILE A 394 -22.99 -9.13 14.46
CA ILE A 394 -22.59 -10.53 14.63
C ILE A 394 -23.79 -11.45 14.38
N LYS A 395 -23.57 -12.48 13.58
CA LYS A 395 -24.51 -13.58 13.35
C LYS A 395 -23.96 -14.83 14.01
N VAL A 396 -24.79 -15.46 14.83
CA VAL A 396 -24.46 -16.71 15.53
C VAL A 396 -25.23 -17.85 14.87
N ALA A 397 -24.51 -18.92 14.52
CA ALA A 397 -25.07 -20.17 14.01
C ALA A 397 -24.71 -21.33 14.95
N GLY A 398 -25.55 -22.36 14.97
CA GLY A 398 -25.43 -23.48 15.90
C GLY A 398 -26.45 -23.42 17.03
N LYS A 399 -26.59 -24.53 17.76
CA LYS A 399 -27.53 -24.66 18.87
C LYS A 399 -26.97 -25.64 19.89
N VAL A 400 -26.91 -25.23 21.15
CA VAL A 400 -26.61 -26.12 22.27
C VAL A 400 -27.89 -26.85 22.66
N LEU A 401 -27.82 -28.17 22.85
CA LEU A 401 -28.92 -28.99 23.35
C LEU A 401 -28.59 -29.48 24.76
N PRO A 402 -29.00 -28.76 25.82
CA PRO A 402 -28.57 -29.09 27.18
C PRO A 402 -29.09 -30.42 27.74
N ALA A 403 -30.00 -31.10 27.03
CA ALA A 403 -30.55 -32.39 27.43
C ALA A 403 -29.68 -33.59 26.99
N ILE A 404 -28.66 -33.35 26.17
CA ILE A 404 -27.84 -34.40 25.56
C ILE A 404 -26.39 -34.07 25.88
N ALA A 405 -25.66 -35.00 26.49
CA ALA A 405 -24.23 -34.84 26.70
C ALA A 405 -23.50 -34.90 25.36
N ASP A 406 -22.89 -33.79 24.97
CA ASP A 406 -22.11 -33.65 23.75
C ASP A 406 -21.28 -32.35 23.81
N ALA A 407 -20.37 -32.17 22.86
CA ALA A 407 -19.67 -30.92 22.61
C ALA A 407 -20.34 -30.16 21.46
N TYR A 408 -21.08 -29.11 21.78
CA TYR A 408 -21.76 -28.27 20.80
C TYR A 408 -20.86 -27.11 20.36
N GLN A 409 -20.91 -26.75 19.07
CA GLN A 409 -20.21 -25.58 18.55
C GLN A 409 -21.21 -24.46 18.19
N LEU A 410 -20.91 -23.25 18.66
CA LEU A 410 -21.53 -22.01 18.20
C LEU A 410 -20.53 -21.26 17.33
N MET A 411 -20.92 -20.92 16.11
CA MET A 411 -20.10 -20.21 15.13
C MET A 411 -20.54 -18.75 15.05
N TYR A 412 -19.59 -17.84 15.25
CA TYR A 412 -19.77 -16.39 15.20
C TYR A 412 -19.18 -15.86 13.91
N THR A 413 -19.96 -15.08 13.16
CA THR A 413 -19.55 -14.48 11.90
C THR A 413 -19.98 -13.01 11.85
N VAL A 414 -19.20 -12.17 11.19
CA VAL A 414 -19.53 -10.76 10.94
C VAL A 414 -18.86 -10.31 9.65
N SER A 415 -19.46 -9.33 8.97
CA SER A 415 -18.82 -8.62 7.86
C SER A 415 -18.86 -7.12 8.13
N ASN A 416 -17.82 -6.40 7.70
CA ASN A 416 -17.81 -4.94 7.78
C ASN A 416 -18.72 -4.30 6.71
N LYS A 417 -18.72 -2.97 6.68
CA LYS A 417 -19.50 -2.16 5.72
C LYS A 417 -19.08 -2.41 4.26
N GLU A 418 -17.82 -2.74 4.02
CA GLU A 418 -17.27 -3.07 2.70
C GLU A 418 -17.62 -4.52 2.25
N GLY A 419 -18.24 -5.31 3.13
CA GLY A 419 -18.62 -6.69 2.85
C GLY A 419 -17.50 -7.72 3.09
N ILE A 420 -16.38 -7.31 3.68
CA ILE A 420 -15.26 -8.21 4.03
C ILE A 420 -15.66 -9.04 5.27
N PRO A 421 -15.68 -10.38 5.18
CA PRO A 421 -16.02 -11.23 6.32
C PRO A 421 -14.84 -11.39 7.29
N ALA A 422 -15.14 -11.44 8.59
CA ALA A 422 -14.22 -11.86 9.61
C ALA A 422 -13.92 -13.37 9.52
N THR A 423 -12.76 -13.79 10.01
CA THR A 423 -12.50 -15.21 10.27
C THR A 423 -13.54 -15.72 11.28
N PRO A 424 -14.30 -16.79 10.97
CA PRO A 424 -15.29 -17.32 11.90
C PRO A 424 -14.64 -17.77 13.21
N VAL A 425 -15.24 -17.37 14.33
CA VAL A 425 -14.82 -17.79 15.67
C VAL A 425 -15.81 -18.81 16.21
N TYR A 426 -15.32 -19.81 16.95
CA TYR A 426 -16.15 -20.88 17.49
C TYR A 426 -16.07 -20.90 19.01
N ARG A 427 -17.23 -21.00 19.66
CA ARG A 427 -17.34 -21.40 21.07
C ARG A 427 -17.73 -22.87 21.14
N THR A 428 -16.96 -23.65 21.88
CA THR A 428 -17.33 -25.02 22.24
C THR A 428 -18.06 -24.99 23.58
N VAL A 429 -19.23 -25.64 23.65
CA VAL A 429 -20.02 -25.80 24.88
C VAL A 429 -20.15 -27.29 25.19
N ASN A 430 -19.44 -27.72 26.21
CA ASN A 430 -19.45 -29.09 26.70
C ASN A 430 -20.66 -29.28 27.62
N VAL A 431 -21.61 -30.13 27.20
CA VAL A 431 -22.70 -30.59 28.06
C VAL A 431 -22.24 -31.90 28.69
N VAL A 432 -22.03 -31.90 30.00
CA VAL A 432 -21.48 -33.06 30.73
C VAL A 432 -22.48 -33.61 31.75
N ASN A 433 -22.32 -34.88 32.08
CA ASN A 433 -23.02 -35.47 33.21
C ASN A 433 -22.53 -34.82 34.50
N GLY A 434 -23.45 -34.43 35.39
CA GLY A 434 -23.05 -33.99 36.72
C GLY A 434 -22.49 -35.17 37.51
N GLN A 435 -21.28 -35.02 38.04
CA GLN A 435 -20.79 -35.88 39.12
C GLN A 435 -20.97 -35.12 40.43
N GLY A 436 -21.69 -35.72 41.36
CA GLY A 436 -21.84 -35.21 42.72
C GLY A 436 -21.61 -36.33 43.72
N THR A 437 -21.32 -35.96 44.96
CA THR A 437 -21.28 -36.89 46.08
C THR A 437 -22.43 -36.52 47.01
N LEU A 438 -23.43 -37.39 47.16
CA LEU A 438 -24.49 -37.17 48.14
C LEU A 438 -23.94 -37.49 49.54
N LYS A 439 -23.76 -36.48 50.38
CA LYS A 439 -23.65 -36.67 51.83
C LYS A 439 -25.06 -36.62 52.43
N GLY A 440 -25.66 -37.79 52.65
CA GLY A 440 -27.02 -37.90 53.18
C GLY A 440 -27.20 -39.11 54.09
N THR A 441 -28.08 -38.98 55.08
CA THR A 441 -28.42 -40.06 56.01
C THR A 441 -29.55 -40.90 55.42
N ILE A 442 -29.33 -42.19 55.17
CA ILE A 442 -30.39 -43.12 54.78
C ILE A 442 -31.13 -43.58 56.05
N LYS A 443 -32.45 -43.39 56.11
CA LYS A 443 -33.28 -43.92 57.22
C LYS A 443 -33.80 -45.31 56.83
N GLN A 444 -33.34 -46.34 57.54
CA GLN A 444 -33.97 -47.66 57.51
C GLN A 444 -34.79 -47.83 58.80
N ASN A 445 -36.09 -48.14 58.68
CA ASN A 445 -36.98 -48.48 59.80
C ASN A 445 -37.05 -47.45 60.95
N ASN A 446 -37.14 -46.15 60.64
CA ASN A 446 -37.46 -45.08 61.60
C ASN A 446 -36.50 -44.89 62.79
N LYS A 447 -35.27 -45.41 62.76
CA LYS A 447 -34.22 -45.07 63.73
C LYS A 447 -33.05 -44.36 63.04
N PRO A 448 -32.50 -43.26 63.61
CA PRO A 448 -31.32 -42.61 63.04
C PRO A 448 -30.10 -43.52 63.26
N TYR A 449 -29.50 -43.98 62.17
CA TYR A 449 -28.18 -44.60 62.17
C TYR A 449 -27.20 -43.58 61.60
N VAL A 450 -26.12 -43.30 62.34
CA VAL A 450 -24.98 -42.54 61.85
C VAL A 450 -23.91 -43.56 61.53
N ASP A 451 -23.53 -43.64 60.27
CA ASP A 451 -22.22 -44.16 59.90
C ASP A 451 -21.61 -43.21 58.88
N LEU A 452 -20.37 -42.83 59.20
CA LEU A 452 -19.57 -41.84 58.50
C LEU A 452 -18.80 -42.55 57.37
N GLU A 453 -18.42 -41.79 56.33
CA GLU A 453 -17.32 -42.12 55.40
C GLU A 453 -17.54 -43.09 54.22
N LYS A 454 -18.72 -43.12 53.58
CA LYS A 454 -18.79 -43.66 52.21
C LYS A 454 -19.34 -42.63 51.22
N ASP A 455 -18.45 -42.17 50.34
CA ASP A 455 -18.81 -41.37 49.17
C ASP A 455 -19.65 -42.23 48.22
N ILE A 456 -20.92 -41.86 48.03
CA ILE A 456 -21.78 -42.50 47.03
C ILE A 456 -21.53 -41.77 45.71
N GLU A 457 -20.91 -42.45 44.75
CA GLU A 457 -20.85 -41.98 43.37
C GLU A 457 -22.25 -42.05 42.74
N ILE A 458 -22.81 -40.87 42.48
CA ILE A 458 -24.06 -40.70 41.76
C ILE A 458 -23.82 -40.06 40.41
N LEU A 459 -24.49 -40.58 39.38
CA LEU A 459 -24.65 -39.87 38.12
C LEU A 459 -25.89 -38.98 38.26
N LEU A 460 -25.72 -37.67 38.15
CA LEU A 460 -26.85 -36.75 38.04
C LEU A 460 -27.37 -36.81 36.61
N LEU A 461 -28.59 -37.31 36.44
CA LEU A 461 -29.25 -37.43 35.13
C LEU A 461 -29.97 -36.13 34.74
N ASN A 462 -30.38 -35.30 35.72
CA ASN A 462 -30.93 -33.95 35.57
C ASN A 462 -31.03 -33.26 36.97
N SER A 463 -31.67 -32.09 37.06
CA SER A 463 -31.81 -31.28 38.30
C SER A 463 -32.58 -31.95 39.45
N ILE A 464 -33.19 -33.12 39.25
CA ILE A 464 -34.07 -33.77 40.26
C ILE A 464 -33.89 -35.31 40.33
N THR A 465 -33.09 -35.91 39.45
CA THR A 465 -32.97 -37.38 39.35
C THR A 465 -31.50 -37.81 39.31
N TYR A 466 -31.15 -38.75 40.19
CA TYR A 466 -29.82 -39.36 40.28
C TYR A 466 -29.94 -40.87 40.14
N LYS A 467 -28.92 -41.50 39.54
CA LYS A 467 -28.75 -42.96 39.53
C LYS A 467 -27.52 -43.33 40.33
N VAL A 468 -27.70 -44.18 41.33
CA VAL A 468 -26.59 -44.75 42.10
C VAL A 468 -25.84 -45.73 41.20
N ILE A 469 -24.56 -45.47 40.97
CA ILE A 469 -23.77 -46.23 39.97
C ILE A 469 -23.05 -47.41 40.62
N SER A 470 -22.68 -47.31 41.90
CA SER A 470 -22.20 -48.45 42.67
C SER A 470 -22.55 -48.28 44.16
N LEU A 471 -22.79 -49.41 44.82
CA LEU A 471 -22.82 -49.52 46.27
C LEU A 471 -21.81 -50.61 46.62
N ALA A 472 -20.65 -50.23 47.19
CA ALA A 472 -19.70 -51.22 47.69
C ALA A 472 -20.25 -51.81 49.01
N ILE A 473 -21.03 -52.89 48.88
CA ILE A 473 -21.47 -53.73 49.99
C ILE A 473 -20.35 -54.75 50.24
N LEU A 474 -19.68 -54.63 51.39
CA LEU A 474 -18.78 -55.64 51.94
C LEU A 474 -19.57 -56.57 52.85
#